data_AF-A0A3D3QB58-F1
#
_entry.id   AF-A0A3D3QB58-F1
#
_cell.length_a   1.000
_cell.length_b   1.000
_cell.length_c   1.000
_cell.angle_alpha   90.00
_cell.angle_beta   90.00
_cell.angle_gamma   90.00
#
_symmetry.space_group_name_H-M   'P 1'
#
loop_
_entity.id
_entity.type
_entity.pdbx_description
1 polymer ?
#
loop_
_entity_poly.entity_id
_entity_poly.type
_entity_poly.pdbx_seq_one_letter_code
_entity_poly.pdbx_strand_id
1 'polypeptide(L)'
;MSPVVPITPNATGMTEERVGGKAMGLFRLVSLGLPVPPAVVVTVDDEGSFETLPDAVSALGEPLAVRSSAVGEDAADRSAAGQFESVMGVTANGVAEAVRTVRASATSGRVAAYRGKAAVPMAVIIQREVRSTRAGVAFSRDPFTGDDTVVVECVFGHGERLVSGTADPDRFRVHPDGSVEARLAVKEGSLRLARTLRDDEVTAVAGLARKAEAGFGRAVDVEFCFDSGGLWLVQARPITAL
;
A
#
# COMPACT_ATOMS: atom_id res chain seq x y z
N MET A 1 5.71 11.26 22.98
CA MET A 1 5.05 11.64 21.71
C MET A 1 3.72 10.93 21.65
N SER A 2 2.73 11.42 20.90
CA SER A 2 1.45 10.70 20.74
C SER A 2 1.70 9.31 20.10
N PRO A 3 1.13 8.22 20.64
CA PRO A 3 1.24 6.88 20.08
C PRO A 3 0.41 6.68 18.80
N VAL A 4 -0.57 7.55 18.56
CA VAL A 4 -1.35 7.58 17.32
C VAL A 4 -0.97 8.83 16.55
N VAL A 5 -0.47 8.63 15.32
CA VAL A 5 0.09 9.70 14.49
C VAL A 5 -0.66 9.78 13.16
N PRO A 6 -1.27 10.93 12.81
CA PRO A 6 -1.85 11.15 11.49
C PRO A 6 -0.79 11.13 10.38
N ILE A 7 -1.08 10.40 9.29
CA ILE A 7 -0.25 10.40 8.09
C ILE A 7 -0.57 11.66 7.29
N THR A 8 0.21 12.71 7.55
CA THR A 8 0.02 14.04 6.95
C THR A 8 1.34 14.60 6.43
N PRO A 9 1.32 15.54 5.47
CA PRO A 9 2.55 16.12 4.90
C PRO A 9 3.46 16.81 5.92
N ASN A 10 2.89 17.28 7.04
CA ASN A 10 3.60 18.03 8.07
C ASN A 10 4.07 17.16 9.25
N ALA A 11 3.85 15.84 9.20
CA ALA A 11 4.32 14.94 10.24
C ALA A 11 5.85 14.85 10.20
N THR A 12 6.51 15.23 11.30
CA THR A 12 7.97 15.23 11.41
C THR A 12 8.45 14.22 12.45
N GLY A 13 9.70 13.77 12.33
CA GLY A 13 10.34 12.90 13.33
C GLY A 13 9.83 11.44 13.32
N MET A 14 9.21 11.01 12.22
CA MET A 14 8.87 9.60 12.01
C MET A 14 10.09 8.85 11.51
N THR A 15 10.38 7.71 12.14
CA THR A 15 11.45 6.79 11.72
C THR A 15 10.86 5.42 11.46
N GLU A 16 11.55 4.61 10.65
CA GLU A 16 11.10 3.26 10.33
C GLU A 16 10.98 2.39 11.59
N GLU A 17 11.85 2.59 12.58
CA GLU A 17 11.80 1.87 13.86
C GLU A 17 10.53 2.17 14.66
N ARG A 18 9.90 3.33 14.42
CA ARG A 18 8.72 3.78 15.16
C ARG A 18 7.41 3.45 14.44
N VAL A 19 7.39 3.57 13.11
CA VAL A 19 6.15 3.44 12.31
C VAL A 19 6.18 2.29 11.29
N GLY A 20 7.32 1.62 11.12
CA GLY A 20 7.51 0.55 10.13
C GLY A 20 7.64 1.06 8.68
N GLY A 21 8.06 0.17 7.79
CA GLY A 21 8.42 0.50 6.40
C GLY A 21 7.23 1.01 5.57
N LYS A 22 6.09 0.29 5.61
CA LYS A 22 4.89 0.66 4.87
C LYS A 22 4.35 2.05 5.25
N ALA A 23 4.32 2.36 6.55
CA ALA A 23 3.85 3.68 6.99
C ALA A 23 4.83 4.77 6.57
N MET A 24 6.14 4.51 6.62
CA MET A 24 7.15 5.43 6.07
C MET A 24 6.93 5.69 4.58
N GLY A 25 6.53 4.67 3.81
CA GLY A 25 6.12 4.83 2.42
C GLY A 25 4.95 5.81 2.27
N LEU A 26 3.90 5.66 3.08
CA LEU A 26 2.74 6.56 3.06
C LEU A 26 3.10 7.99 3.47
N PHE A 27 3.92 8.19 4.51
CA PHE A 27 4.41 9.52 4.90
C PHE A 27 5.15 10.21 3.74
N ARG A 28 5.99 9.47 3.01
CA ARG A 28 6.67 10.01 1.83
C ARG A 28 5.68 10.40 0.75
N LEU A 29 4.71 9.54 0.41
CA LEU A 29 3.69 9.87 -0.59
C LEU A 29 2.91 11.14 -0.25
N VAL A 30 2.44 11.30 0.99
CA VAL A 30 1.70 12.52 1.38
C VAL A 30 2.60 13.75 1.38
N SER A 31 3.88 13.64 1.76
CA SER A 31 4.83 14.76 1.70
C SER A 31 5.08 15.26 0.28
N LEU A 32 4.90 14.40 -0.73
CA LEU A 32 4.99 14.72 -2.15
C LEU A 32 3.67 15.26 -2.73
N GLY A 33 2.64 15.42 -1.89
CA GLY A 33 1.30 15.85 -2.33
C GLY A 33 0.57 14.82 -3.19
N LEU A 34 0.93 13.54 -3.09
CA LEU A 34 0.31 12.46 -3.84
C LEU A 34 -1.03 12.03 -3.19
N PRO A 35 -2.01 11.56 -3.98
CA PRO A 35 -3.35 11.25 -3.48
C PRO A 35 -3.34 9.97 -2.66
N VAL A 36 -3.22 10.08 -1.35
CA VAL A 36 -3.27 8.95 -0.41
C VAL A 36 -4.58 9.01 0.38
N PRO A 37 -5.32 7.91 0.53
CA PRO A 37 -6.50 7.90 1.40
C PRO A 37 -6.10 8.29 2.82
N PRO A 38 -6.93 9.08 3.53
CA PRO A 38 -6.65 9.46 4.91
C PRO A 38 -6.24 8.27 5.76
N ALA A 39 -5.18 8.43 6.55
CA ALA A 39 -4.65 7.36 7.38
C ALA A 39 -4.03 7.91 8.67
N VAL A 40 -3.99 7.05 9.67
CA VAL A 40 -3.18 7.21 10.88
C VAL A 40 -2.32 5.97 11.07
N VAL A 41 -1.25 6.10 11.85
CA VAL A 41 -0.44 4.97 12.29
C VAL A 41 -0.45 4.90 13.82
N VAL A 42 -0.73 3.71 14.34
CA VAL A 42 -0.46 3.33 15.73
C VAL A 42 1.00 2.88 15.79
N THR A 43 1.82 3.60 16.54
CA THR A 43 3.26 3.39 16.57
C THR A 43 3.65 2.15 17.38
N VAL A 44 4.90 1.72 17.22
CA VAL A 44 5.46 0.58 17.97
C VAL A 44 5.45 0.82 19.49
N ASP A 45 5.64 2.06 19.92
CA ASP A 45 5.67 2.49 21.33
C ASP A 45 4.29 2.59 22.00
N ASP A 46 3.20 2.32 21.28
CA ASP A 46 1.87 2.26 21.88
C ASP A 46 1.66 0.97 22.68
N GLU A 47 1.52 1.10 24.00
CA GLU A 47 1.32 0.00 24.95
C GLU A 47 -0.11 -0.60 24.93
N GLY A 48 -0.97 -0.18 23.99
CA GLY A 48 -2.31 -0.74 23.80
C GLY A 48 -3.42 -0.05 24.61
N SER A 49 -3.19 1.19 25.08
CA SER A 49 -4.24 1.98 25.73
C SER A 49 -5.34 2.39 24.75
N PHE A 50 -4.99 2.62 23.48
CA PHE A 50 -5.88 3.03 22.39
C PHE A 50 -6.82 4.21 22.71
N GLU A 51 -6.54 4.97 23.76
CA GLU A 51 -7.46 6.00 24.28
C GLU A 51 -7.76 7.09 23.25
N THR A 52 -6.75 7.47 22.46
CA THR A 52 -6.86 8.50 21.42
C THR A 52 -7.26 7.94 20.06
N LEU A 53 -7.38 6.62 19.95
CA LEU A 53 -7.60 5.95 18.67
C LEU A 53 -8.97 6.27 18.06
N PRO A 54 -10.10 6.23 18.81
CA PRO A 54 -11.42 6.55 18.25
C PRO A 54 -11.47 7.95 17.63
N ASP A 55 -10.93 8.95 18.34
CA ASP A 55 -10.89 10.33 17.86
C ASP A 55 -10.05 10.46 16.59
N ALA A 56 -8.87 9.83 16.58
CA ALA A 56 -7.96 9.85 15.45
C ALA A 56 -8.55 9.21 14.19
N VAL A 57 -9.37 8.15 14.34
CA VAL A 57 -9.97 7.45 13.19
C VAL A 57 -11.30 8.04 12.74
N SER A 58 -11.99 8.79 13.59
CA SER A 58 -13.28 9.41 13.28
C SER A 58 -13.24 10.28 12.01
N ALA A 59 -12.11 10.97 11.80
CA ALA A 59 -11.89 11.85 10.66
C ALA A 59 -11.50 11.13 9.36
N LEU A 60 -11.23 9.81 9.40
CA LEU A 60 -10.78 9.06 8.23
C LEU A 60 -11.93 8.68 7.30
N GLY A 61 -13.13 8.46 7.85
CA GLY A 61 -14.26 7.89 7.14
C GLY A 61 -14.21 6.36 7.06
N GLU A 62 -15.38 5.73 7.04
CA GLU A 62 -15.55 4.27 7.10
C GLU A 62 -15.95 3.66 5.75
N PRO A 63 -15.64 2.36 5.51
CA PRO A 63 -14.90 1.45 6.40
C PRO A 63 -13.38 1.72 6.39
N LEU A 64 -12.68 1.09 7.34
CA LEU A 64 -11.24 1.20 7.54
C LEU A 64 -10.53 -0.11 7.17
N ALA A 65 -9.35 0.03 6.58
CA ALA A 65 -8.38 -1.03 6.39
C ALA A 65 -7.29 -0.90 7.47
N VAL A 66 -7.08 -1.97 8.24
CA VAL A 66 -6.09 -2.05 9.31
C VAL A 66 -4.96 -2.96 8.85
N ARG A 67 -3.77 -2.39 8.61
CA ARG A 67 -2.64 -3.04 7.94
C ARG A 67 -1.41 -3.03 8.83
N SER A 68 -0.65 -4.12 8.80
CA SER A 68 0.67 -4.21 9.40
C SER A 68 1.67 -3.22 8.77
N SER A 69 2.58 -2.73 9.59
CA SER A 69 3.77 -1.99 9.18
C SER A 69 4.93 -2.39 10.09
N ALA A 70 5.65 -3.45 9.71
CA ALA A 70 6.75 -3.97 10.53
C ALA A 70 8.05 -3.19 10.32
N VAL A 71 8.89 -3.20 11.36
CA VAL A 71 10.26 -2.65 11.28
C VAL A 71 11.13 -3.58 10.41
N GLY A 72 11.77 -3.02 9.38
CA GLY A 72 12.59 -3.77 8.43
C GLY A 72 11.78 -4.73 7.56
N GLU A 73 10.50 -4.42 7.29
CA GLU A 73 9.66 -5.16 6.34
C GLU A 73 10.12 -4.98 4.90
N ASP A 74 10.63 -3.79 4.59
CA ASP A 74 11.07 -3.36 3.25
C ASP A 74 12.61 -3.45 3.08
N ALA A 75 13.31 -4.09 4.02
CA ALA A 75 14.76 -4.27 3.95
C ALA A 75 15.14 -5.26 2.84
N ALA A 76 16.17 -4.90 2.05
CA ALA A 76 16.62 -5.61 0.84
C ALA A 76 16.88 -7.11 1.03
N ASP A 77 17.23 -7.54 2.25
CA ASP A 77 17.60 -8.93 2.52
C ASP A 77 16.43 -9.81 3.02
N ARG A 78 15.27 -9.22 3.36
CA ARG A 78 14.21 -9.91 4.12
C ARG A 78 12.81 -9.36 3.85
N SER A 79 12.38 -9.36 2.59
CA SER A 79 11.01 -8.99 2.22
C SER A 79 10.01 -9.96 2.88
N ALA A 80 9.37 -9.54 3.97
CA ALA A 80 8.24 -10.24 4.58
C ALA A 80 6.93 -9.95 3.83
N ALA A 81 7.03 -9.72 2.51
CA ALA A 81 5.91 -9.39 1.65
C ALA A 81 4.85 -10.48 1.75
N GLY A 82 3.62 -10.09 2.11
CA GLY A 82 2.48 -10.99 2.23
C GLY A 82 2.48 -11.90 3.48
N GLN A 83 3.38 -11.68 4.46
CA GLN A 83 3.43 -12.54 5.67
C GLN A 83 2.53 -12.07 6.82
N PHE A 84 2.09 -10.81 6.81
CA PHE A 84 1.32 -10.23 7.90
C PHE A 84 -0.14 -10.01 7.50
N GLU A 85 -1.04 -10.15 8.48
CA GLU A 85 -2.48 -10.00 8.27
C GLU A 85 -2.87 -8.54 8.04
N SER A 86 -3.92 -8.33 7.23
CA SER A 86 -4.65 -7.07 7.11
C SER A 86 -6.12 -7.35 7.38
N VAL A 87 -6.78 -6.47 8.13
CA VAL A 87 -8.21 -6.57 8.43
C VAL A 87 -8.93 -5.48 7.66
N MET A 88 -9.85 -5.88 6.78
CA MET A 88 -10.63 -4.98 5.92
C MET A 88 -12.05 -4.82 6.49
N GLY A 89 -12.79 -3.80 6.04
CA GLY A 89 -14.18 -3.60 6.41
C GLY A 89 -14.40 -3.16 7.85
N VAL A 90 -13.38 -2.59 8.50
CA VAL A 90 -13.40 -2.29 9.94
C VAL A 90 -14.16 -0.98 10.20
N THR A 91 -15.08 -1.00 11.17
CA THR A 91 -15.73 0.22 11.67
C THR A 91 -14.89 0.85 12.76
N ALA A 92 -15.13 2.13 13.07
CA ALA A 92 -14.46 2.87 14.14
C ALA A 92 -14.54 2.12 15.49
N ASN A 93 -15.66 1.46 15.77
CA ASN A 93 -15.83 0.66 16.99
C ASN A 93 -15.00 -0.63 16.99
N GLY A 94 -14.68 -1.19 15.82
CA GLY A 94 -13.89 -2.41 15.67
C GLY A 94 -12.37 -2.18 15.58
N VAL A 95 -11.92 -0.93 15.50
CA VAL A 95 -10.53 -0.62 15.16
C VAL A 95 -9.53 -1.12 16.20
N ALA A 96 -9.84 -0.98 17.49
CA ALA A 96 -8.94 -1.42 18.55
C ALA A 96 -8.71 -2.94 18.52
N GLU A 97 -9.77 -3.71 18.22
CA GLU A 97 -9.65 -5.17 18.10
C GLU A 97 -8.88 -5.56 16.85
N ALA A 98 -9.15 -4.90 15.71
CA ALA A 98 -8.39 -5.13 14.48
C ALA A 98 -6.88 -4.83 14.67
N VAL A 99 -6.52 -3.77 15.42
CA VAL A 99 -5.13 -3.46 15.75
C VAL A 99 -4.49 -4.59 16.57
N ARG A 100 -5.20 -5.15 17.56
CA ARG A 100 -4.72 -6.31 18.33
C ARG A 100 -4.51 -7.53 17.45
N THR A 101 -5.46 -7.84 16.55
CA THR A 101 -5.34 -8.94 15.58
C THR A 101 -4.09 -8.78 14.71
N VAL A 102 -3.90 -7.60 14.11
CA VAL A 102 -2.72 -7.33 13.27
C VAL A 102 -1.42 -7.45 14.06
N ARG A 103 -1.35 -6.92 15.28
CA ARG A 103 -0.16 -7.07 16.15
C ARG A 103 0.11 -8.53 16.52
N ALA A 104 -0.93 -9.32 16.80
CA ALA A 104 -0.79 -10.74 17.11
C ALA A 104 -0.19 -11.53 15.93
N SER A 105 -0.48 -11.12 14.68
CA SER A 105 0.09 -11.76 13.49
C SER A 105 1.63 -11.72 13.43
N ALA A 106 2.26 -10.73 14.08
CA ALA A 106 3.72 -10.61 14.20
C ALA A 106 4.38 -11.73 15.03
N THR A 107 3.59 -12.49 15.77
CA THR A 107 4.02 -13.64 16.58
C THR A 107 3.54 -14.99 16.04
N SER A 108 2.82 -14.97 14.90
CA SER A 108 2.31 -16.18 14.27
C SER A 108 3.45 -17.13 13.87
N GLY A 109 3.17 -18.43 13.81
CA GLY A 109 4.18 -19.46 13.51
C GLY A 109 4.95 -19.23 12.20
N ARG A 110 4.37 -18.50 11.24
CA ARG A 110 5.04 -18.09 9.99
C ARG A 110 6.20 -17.10 10.24
N VAL A 111 6.01 -16.13 11.14
CA VAL A 111 7.04 -15.14 11.49
C VAL A 111 8.12 -15.77 12.36
N ALA A 112 7.73 -16.66 13.28
CA ALA A 112 8.66 -17.40 14.14
C ALA A 112 9.61 -18.32 13.35
N ALA A 113 9.13 -18.92 12.24
CA ALA A 113 9.95 -19.72 11.34
C ALA A 113 10.96 -18.88 10.53
N TYR A 114 10.67 -17.59 10.29
CA TYR A 114 11.46 -16.72 9.41
C TYR A 114 12.51 -15.88 10.16
N ARG A 115 12.26 -15.49 11.42
CA ARG A 115 13.15 -14.62 12.21
C ARG A 115 13.56 -15.19 13.58
N GLY A 116 13.18 -16.42 13.91
CA GLY A 116 13.36 -17.00 15.25
C GLY A 116 12.29 -16.51 16.24
N LYS A 117 12.35 -16.95 17.50
CA LYS A 117 11.31 -16.68 18.53
C LYS A 117 11.21 -15.22 19.02
N ALA A 118 11.93 -14.27 18.41
CA ALA A 118 11.90 -12.87 18.83
C ALA A 118 10.69 -12.14 18.21
N ALA A 119 9.89 -11.46 19.05
CA ALA A 119 8.76 -10.67 18.58
C ALA A 119 9.24 -9.51 17.69
N VAL A 120 8.59 -9.33 16.54
CA VAL A 120 8.89 -8.21 15.63
C VAL A 120 8.10 -6.99 16.11
N PRO A 121 8.75 -5.85 16.40
CA PRO A 121 8.05 -4.62 16.71
C PRO A 121 7.16 -4.22 15.51
N MET A 122 5.87 -4.01 15.78
CA MET A 122 4.84 -3.85 14.75
C MET A 122 4.04 -2.57 14.99
N ALA A 123 4.20 -1.62 14.07
CA ALA A 123 3.26 -0.52 13.94
C ALA A 123 2.05 -0.98 13.11
N VAL A 124 0.94 -0.25 13.24
CA VAL A 124 -0.30 -0.59 12.54
C VAL A 124 -0.85 0.65 11.85
N ILE A 125 -1.00 0.55 10.52
CA ILE A 125 -1.65 1.57 9.70
C ILE A 125 -3.15 1.36 9.80
N ILE A 126 -3.90 2.43 10.03
CA ILE A 126 -5.36 2.47 9.90
C ILE A 126 -5.66 3.49 8.83
N GLN A 127 -6.22 3.03 7.72
CA GLN A 127 -6.43 3.83 6.53
C GLN A 127 -7.89 3.72 6.10
N ARG A 128 -8.47 4.81 5.58
CA ARG A 128 -9.77 4.74 4.92
C ARG A 128 -9.72 3.69 3.81
N GLU A 129 -10.60 2.70 3.89
CA GLU A 129 -10.73 1.70 2.84
C GLU A 129 -11.43 2.32 1.63
N VAL A 130 -10.76 2.26 0.49
CA VAL A 130 -11.32 2.76 -0.77
C VAL A 130 -12.19 1.67 -1.37
N ARG A 131 -13.47 1.96 -1.59
CA ARG A 131 -14.41 1.09 -2.33
C ARG A 131 -14.05 1.08 -3.81
N SER A 132 -13.00 0.35 -4.14
CA SER A 132 -12.42 0.40 -5.48
C SER A 132 -13.26 -0.34 -6.52
N THR A 133 -13.40 0.27 -7.69
CA THR A 133 -13.91 -0.39 -8.89
C THR A 133 -12.80 -1.09 -9.67
N ARG A 134 -11.56 -0.63 -9.48
CA ARG A 134 -10.34 -1.10 -10.13
C ARG A 134 -9.16 -0.90 -9.19
N ALA A 135 -8.21 -1.81 -9.21
CA ALA A 135 -7.01 -1.72 -8.38
C ALA A 135 -5.82 -2.37 -9.10
N GLY A 136 -4.61 -1.99 -8.69
CA GLY A 136 -3.42 -2.37 -9.42
C GLY A 136 -2.12 -2.09 -8.68
N VAL A 137 -1.03 -2.46 -9.34
CA VAL A 137 0.34 -2.11 -8.96
C VAL A 137 1.02 -1.41 -10.12
N ALA A 138 1.84 -0.41 -9.82
CA ALA A 138 2.67 0.29 -10.78
C ALA A 138 4.13 0.22 -10.33
N PHE A 139 4.99 -0.32 -11.19
CA PHE A 139 6.43 -0.30 -11.02
C PHE A 139 7.00 0.90 -11.77
N SER A 140 7.71 1.79 -11.09
CA SER A 140 8.25 3.02 -11.69
C SER A 140 9.34 2.76 -12.75
N ARG A 141 9.85 1.52 -12.80
CA ARG A 141 10.75 0.96 -13.79
C ARG A 141 10.31 -0.47 -14.11
N ASP A 142 10.80 -1.03 -15.22
CA ASP A 142 10.52 -2.42 -15.53
C ASP A 142 11.15 -3.31 -14.45
N PRO A 143 10.38 -4.10 -13.70
CA PRO A 143 10.90 -4.87 -12.57
C PRO A 143 11.76 -6.06 -13.00
N PHE A 144 11.80 -6.40 -14.29
CA PHE A 144 12.61 -7.50 -14.83
C PHE A 144 13.87 -7.02 -15.52
N THR A 145 13.79 -5.92 -16.28
CA THR A 145 14.93 -5.39 -17.05
C THR A 145 15.63 -4.23 -16.36
N GLY A 146 14.96 -3.53 -15.45
CA GLY A 146 15.44 -2.31 -14.80
C GLY A 146 15.38 -1.05 -15.68
N ASP A 147 14.80 -1.14 -16.88
CA ASP A 147 14.73 -0.01 -17.80
C ASP A 147 13.69 1.05 -17.36
N ASP A 148 13.73 2.20 -18.03
CA ASP A 148 12.85 3.35 -17.76
C ASP A 148 11.41 3.18 -18.28
N THR A 149 10.94 1.96 -18.50
CA THR A 149 9.53 1.70 -18.78
C THR A 149 8.76 1.61 -17.47
N VAL A 150 7.68 2.39 -17.32
CA VAL A 150 6.75 2.19 -16.19
C VAL A 150 5.84 1.01 -16.54
N VAL A 151 5.74 0.03 -15.65
CA VAL A 151 4.85 -1.13 -15.82
C VAL A 151 3.65 -0.98 -14.89
N VAL A 152 2.44 -0.97 -15.44
CA VAL A 152 1.19 -0.86 -14.69
C VAL A 152 0.38 -2.14 -14.89
N GLU A 153 -0.03 -2.77 -13.79
CA GLU A 153 -0.90 -3.95 -13.80
C GLU A 153 -2.20 -3.64 -13.09
N CYS A 154 -3.34 -3.97 -13.69
CA CYS A 154 -4.64 -3.62 -13.14
C CYS A 154 -5.70 -4.71 -13.33
N VAL A 155 -6.55 -4.86 -12.32
CA VAL A 155 -7.72 -5.74 -12.30
C VAL A 155 -9.00 -4.94 -12.00
N PHE A 156 -10.15 -5.48 -12.39
CA PHE A 156 -11.45 -4.97 -11.93
C PHE A 156 -11.72 -5.44 -10.49
N GLY A 157 -12.38 -4.59 -9.72
CA GLY A 157 -12.74 -4.82 -8.32
C GLY A 157 -11.64 -4.41 -7.34
N HIS A 158 -11.57 -5.13 -6.22
CA HIS A 158 -10.61 -4.88 -5.14
C HIS A 158 -9.24 -5.52 -5.40
N GLY A 159 -8.19 -4.85 -4.93
CA GLY A 159 -6.79 -5.22 -5.20
C GLY A 159 -6.34 -6.56 -4.61
N GLU A 160 -7.08 -7.11 -3.65
CA GLU A 160 -6.81 -8.42 -3.06
C GLU A 160 -6.70 -9.53 -4.11
N ARG A 161 -7.48 -9.44 -5.19
CA ARG A 161 -7.45 -10.42 -6.30
C ARG A 161 -6.13 -10.43 -7.06
N LEU A 162 -5.46 -9.27 -7.14
CA LEU A 162 -4.15 -9.14 -7.77
C LEU A 162 -3.06 -9.73 -6.86
N VAL A 163 -3.06 -9.35 -5.58
CA VAL A 163 -2.06 -9.81 -4.61
C VAL A 163 -2.15 -11.32 -4.34
N SER A 164 -3.35 -11.88 -4.36
CA SER A 164 -3.57 -13.33 -4.20
C SER A 164 -3.26 -14.15 -5.46
N GLY A 165 -2.97 -13.52 -6.60
CA GLY A 165 -2.73 -14.20 -7.88
C GLY A 165 -3.98 -14.91 -8.44
N THR A 166 -5.18 -14.52 -7.97
CA THR A 166 -6.46 -15.16 -8.36
C THR A 166 -7.11 -14.52 -9.58
N ALA A 167 -6.47 -13.49 -10.16
CA ALA A 167 -6.91 -12.86 -11.40
C ALA A 167 -5.71 -12.39 -12.23
N ASP A 168 -5.74 -12.68 -13.53
CA ASP A 168 -4.77 -12.14 -14.48
C ASP A 168 -5.03 -10.63 -14.71
N PRO A 169 -4.04 -9.76 -14.48
CA PRO A 169 -4.18 -8.32 -14.72
C PRO A 169 -4.06 -7.96 -16.20
N ASP A 170 -4.70 -6.86 -16.60
CA ASP A 170 -4.21 -6.16 -17.79
C ASP A 170 -2.86 -5.55 -17.45
N ARG A 171 -1.92 -5.63 -18.38
CA ARG A 171 -0.59 -5.04 -18.25
C ARG A 171 -0.44 -3.91 -19.26
N PHE A 172 0.01 -2.77 -18.77
CA PHE A 172 0.36 -1.60 -19.58
C PHE A 172 1.82 -1.26 -19.38
N ARG A 173 2.49 -0.84 -20.45
CA ARG A 173 3.86 -0.35 -20.43
C ARG A 173 3.85 1.09 -20.93
N VAL A 174 4.40 2.00 -20.15
CA VAL A 174 4.56 3.41 -20.54
C VAL A 174 6.04 3.66 -20.78
N HIS A 175 6.39 3.87 -22.04
CA HIS A 175 7.78 4.10 -22.45
C HIS A 175 8.21 5.56 -22.19
N PRO A 176 9.53 5.85 -22.19
CA PRO A 176 10.04 7.20 -21.97
C PRO A 176 9.53 8.26 -22.96
N ASP A 177 9.13 7.86 -24.16
CA ASP A 177 8.54 8.74 -25.19
C ASP A 177 7.05 9.03 -24.95
N GLY A 178 6.45 8.44 -23.91
CA GLY A 178 5.05 8.58 -23.56
C GLY A 178 4.11 7.60 -24.28
N SER A 179 4.63 6.73 -25.14
CA SER A 179 3.80 5.71 -25.79
C SER A 179 3.32 4.65 -24.78
N VAL A 180 2.09 4.18 -24.98
CA VAL A 180 1.43 3.18 -24.14
C VAL A 180 1.23 1.89 -24.91
N GLU A 181 1.89 0.82 -24.48
CA GLU A 181 1.63 -0.55 -24.94
C GLU A 181 0.65 -1.23 -23.97
N ALA A 182 -0.35 -1.94 -24.50
CA ALA A 182 -1.36 -2.62 -23.70
C ALA A 182 -1.45 -4.12 -24.04
N ARG A 183 -1.43 -4.95 -23.01
CA ARG A 183 -1.72 -6.39 -23.07
C ARG A 183 -2.87 -6.71 -22.12
N LEU A 184 -4.02 -7.07 -22.68
CA LEU A 184 -5.21 -7.37 -21.89
C LEU A 184 -5.24 -8.83 -21.45
N ALA A 185 -5.66 -9.06 -20.21
CA ALA A 185 -5.96 -10.41 -19.73
C ALA A 185 -7.28 -10.91 -20.34
N VAL A 186 -7.39 -12.22 -20.52
CA VAL A 186 -8.66 -12.85 -20.91
C VAL A 186 -9.49 -13.04 -19.65
N LYS A 187 -10.48 -12.17 -19.46
CA LYS A 187 -11.36 -12.19 -18.28
C LYS A 187 -12.61 -13.04 -18.55
N GLU A 188 -13.36 -13.38 -17.52
CA GLU A 188 -14.64 -14.10 -17.68
C GLU A 188 -15.82 -13.15 -17.97
N GLY A 189 -16.87 -13.72 -18.58
CA GLY A 189 -18.16 -13.04 -18.77
C GLY A 189 -18.10 -11.80 -19.69
N SER A 190 -18.91 -10.80 -19.38
CA SER A 190 -19.06 -9.55 -20.16
C SER A 190 -17.81 -8.68 -20.18
N LEU A 191 -16.83 -8.96 -19.32
CA LEU A 191 -15.57 -8.20 -19.20
C LEU A 191 -14.41 -8.80 -20.01
N ARG A 192 -14.65 -9.84 -20.81
CA ARG A 192 -13.60 -10.67 -21.43
C ARG A 192 -12.47 -9.92 -22.12
N LEU A 193 -12.77 -8.81 -22.78
CA LEU A 193 -11.79 -7.92 -23.41
C LEU A 193 -11.94 -6.46 -22.94
N ALA A 194 -12.68 -6.24 -21.85
CA ALA A 194 -12.84 -4.92 -21.28
C ALA A 194 -11.52 -4.48 -20.66
N ARG A 195 -11.01 -3.35 -21.17
CA ARG A 195 -9.79 -2.72 -20.66
C ARG A 195 -10.06 -2.13 -19.28
N THR A 196 -9.19 -2.42 -18.32
CA THR A 196 -9.29 -1.91 -16.94
C THR A 196 -9.01 -0.41 -16.85
N LEU A 197 -8.04 0.10 -17.60
CA LEU A 197 -7.63 1.50 -17.59
C LEU A 197 -7.59 2.08 -19.00
N ARG A 198 -8.09 3.29 -19.18
CA ARG A 198 -7.88 4.08 -20.40
C ARG A 198 -6.44 4.62 -20.46
N ASP A 199 -5.96 5.05 -21.63
CA ASP A 199 -4.59 5.57 -21.79
C ASP A 199 -4.30 6.79 -20.92
N ASP A 200 -5.29 7.68 -20.73
CA ASP A 200 -5.18 8.84 -19.82
C ASP A 200 -5.01 8.39 -18.36
N GLU A 201 -5.72 7.34 -17.95
CA GLU A 201 -5.61 6.76 -16.60
C GLU A 201 -4.27 6.03 -16.41
N VAL A 202 -3.81 5.28 -17.40
CA VAL A 202 -2.48 4.63 -17.39
C VAL A 202 -1.38 5.68 -17.25
N THR A 203 -1.47 6.76 -18.03
CA THR A 203 -0.51 7.87 -17.98
C THR A 203 -0.55 8.58 -16.64
N ALA A 204 -1.74 8.78 -16.04
CA ALA A 204 -1.88 9.36 -14.72
C ALA A 204 -1.22 8.49 -13.63
N VAL A 205 -1.47 7.17 -13.63
CA VAL A 205 -0.83 6.22 -12.71
C VAL A 205 0.69 6.26 -12.89
N ALA A 206 1.18 6.20 -14.12
CA ALA A 206 2.61 6.23 -14.41
C ALA A 206 3.28 7.53 -13.94
N GLY A 207 2.62 8.67 -14.16
CA GLY A 207 3.08 9.97 -13.66
C GLY A 207 3.19 10.02 -12.14
N LEU A 208 2.24 9.43 -11.40
CA LEU A 208 2.34 9.33 -9.94
C LEU A 208 3.46 8.38 -9.49
N ALA A 209 3.65 7.25 -10.16
CA ALA A 209 4.75 6.32 -9.87
C ALA A 209 6.12 6.98 -10.07
N ARG A 210 6.29 7.78 -11.13
CA ARG A 210 7.52 8.56 -11.37
C ARG A 210 7.74 9.66 -10.33
N LYS A 211 6.69 10.35 -9.89
CA LYS A 211 6.80 11.32 -8.78
C LYS A 211 7.22 10.63 -7.48
N ALA A 212 6.66 9.45 -7.21
CA ALA A 212 7.07 8.64 -6.06
C ALA A 212 8.54 8.22 -6.17
N GLU A 213 8.99 7.70 -7.32
CA GLU A 213 10.41 7.36 -7.56
C GLU A 213 11.34 8.55 -7.26
N ALA A 214 11.02 9.73 -7.80
CA ALA A 214 11.82 10.94 -7.59
C ALA A 214 11.91 11.31 -6.10
N GLY A 215 10.80 11.21 -5.36
CA GLY A 215 10.80 11.50 -3.91
C GLY A 215 11.45 10.41 -3.05
N PHE A 216 11.49 9.17 -3.51
CA PHE A 216 12.18 8.08 -2.83
C PHE A 216 13.67 8.00 -3.18
N GLY A 217 14.08 8.59 -4.32
CA GLY A 217 15.44 8.56 -4.84
C GLY A 217 15.87 7.21 -5.40
N ARG A 218 14.91 6.32 -5.68
CA ARG A 218 15.11 4.95 -6.20
C ARG A 218 13.81 4.43 -6.78
N ALA A 219 13.89 3.38 -7.60
CA ALA A 219 12.73 2.73 -8.19
C ALA A 219 11.74 2.25 -7.11
N VAL A 220 10.45 2.38 -7.38
CA VAL A 220 9.37 2.05 -6.44
C VAL A 220 8.29 1.19 -7.08
N ASP A 221 7.71 0.28 -6.28
CA ASP A 221 6.41 -0.32 -6.55
C ASP A 221 5.33 0.47 -5.79
N VAL A 222 4.23 0.77 -6.45
CA VAL A 222 3.12 1.55 -5.89
C VAL A 222 1.83 0.78 -6.08
N GLU A 223 1.15 0.46 -4.97
CA GLU A 223 -0.21 -0.07 -5.02
C GLU A 223 -1.20 1.10 -5.17
N PHE A 224 -2.15 0.96 -6.08
CA PHE A 224 -3.14 2.00 -6.36
C PHE A 224 -4.55 1.42 -6.53
N CYS A 225 -5.55 2.28 -6.41
CA CYS A 225 -6.92 1.94 -6.72
C CYS A 225 -7.73 3.15 -7.23
N PHE A 226 -8.86 2.85 -7.87
CA PHE A 226 -9.82 3.84 -8.36
C PHE A 226 -11.18 3.66 -7.68
N ASP A 227 -11.73 4.73 -7.12
CA ASP A 227 -13.15 4.84 -6.74
C ASP A 227 -13.89 5.79 -7.68
N SER A 228 -15.10 6.23 -7.29
CA SER A 228 -15.86 7.23 -8.04
C SER A 228 -15.25 8.64 -7.99
N GLY A 229 -14.37 8.91 -7.03
CA GLY A 229 -13.68 10.19 -6.84
C GLY A 229 -12.34 10.27 -7.56
N GLY A 230 -11.72 9.14 -7.89
CA GLY A 230 -10.53 9.09 -8.74
C GLY A 230 -9.47 8.10 -8.25
N LEU A 231 -8.21 8.41 -8.59
CA LEU A 231 -7.04 7.59 -8.32
C LEU A 231 -6.48 7.85 -6.91
N TRP A 232 -6.23 6.76 -6.18
CA TRP A 232 -5.59 6.75 -4.86
C TRP A 232 -4.35 5.86 -4.86
N LEU A 233 -3.29 6.28 -4.18
CA LEU A 233 -2.12 5.46 -3.86
C LEU A 233 -2.28 4.91 -2.44
N VAL A 234 -2.31 3.60 -2.29
CA VAL A 234 -2.60 2.93 -1.02
C VAL A 234 -1.36 2.36 -0.35
N GLN A 235 -0.25 2.24 -1.08
CA GLN A 235 1.05 1.82 -0.56
C GLN A 235 2.14 2.20 -1.58
N ALA A 236 3.37 2.43 -1.11
CA ALA A 236 4.54 2.50 -1.97
C ALA A 236 5.77 1.96 -1.24
N ARG A 237 6.61 1.18 -1.93
CA ARG A 237 7.87 0.68 -1.38
C ARG A 237 8.99 0.76 -2.43
N PRO A 238 10.26 0.82 -2.00
CA PRO A 238 11.39 0.63 -2.90
C PRO A 238 11.40 -0.75 -3.56
N ILE A 239 11.76 -0.81 -4.84
CA ILE A 239 12.13 -2.07 -5.49
C ILE A 239 13.55 -2.42 -5.06
N THR A 240 13.73 -3.56 -4.41
CA THR A 240 15.02 -4.00 -3.86
C THR A 240 15.80 -4.93 -4.78
N ALA A 241 15.18 -5.42 -5.86
CA ALA A 241 15.76 -6.38 -6.80
C ALA A 241 16.47 -5.73 -8.01
N LEU A 242 16.54 -4.40 -8.07
CA LEU A 242 17.12 -3.61 -9.16
C LEU A 242 18.42 -2.92 -8.74
#